data_AF-A0A1Q8JJB5-F1
#
_entry.id   AF-A0A1Q8JJB5-F1
#
_cell.length_a   1.000
_cell.length_b   1.000
_cell.length_c   1.000
_cell.angle_alpha   90.00
_cell.angle_beta   90.00
_cell.angle_gamma   90.00
#
_symmetry.space_group_name_H-M   'P 1'
#
loop_
_entity.id
_entity.type
_entity.pdbx_description
1 polymer ?
#
loop_
_entity_poly.entity_id
_entity_poly.type
_entity_poly.pdbx_seq_one_letter_code
_entity_poly.pdbx_strand_id
1 'polypeptide(L)'
;MPDLLTLDRLNTAPPDELAAVLRACNTSPAWAGRLLAGRPFAGVDDAVAAAGKAVLALDAAEIDAALTGHPRIGERPGGAHADGAAFSRREQSGIGSGSGGDAATRLAAGNAAYEDRFGHVFLIRAAGRDAGEVLAELERRLGNDPATERTEAAGQLAEITELRMRQVLAG
;
A
#
# COMPACT_ATOMS: atom_id res chain seq x y z
N MET A 1 13.16 -9.70 6.51
CA MET A 1 12.91 -8.94 5.25
C MET A 1 11.97 -9.79 4.42
N PRO A 2 11.05 -9.23 3.62
CA PRO A 2 10.35 -10.06 2.64
C PRO A 2 11.38 -10.74 1.73
N ASP A 3 11.05 -11.92 1.23
CA ASP A 3 11.96 -12.68 0.38
C ASP A 3 12.28 -11.87 -0.88
N LEU A 4 13.57 -11.80 -1.22
CA LEU A 4 14.02 -11.20 -2.46
C LEU A 4 13.51 -12.05 -3.63
N LEU A 5 13.03 -11.37 -4.67
CA LEU A 5 12.47 -11.98 -5.87
C LEU A 5 13.26 -11.48 -7.07
N THR A 6 13.87 -12.38 -7.84
CA THR A 6 14.51 -11.97 -9.11
C THR A 6 13.45 -11.77 -10.20
N LEU A 7 13.75 -10.95 -11.20
CA LEU A 7 12.87 -10.77 -12.36
C LEU A 7 12.59 -12.09 -13.09
N ASP A 8 13.60 -12.96 -13.21
CA ASP A 8 13.48 -14.28 -13.82
C ASP A 8 12.47 -15.16 -13.07
N ARG A 9 12.55 -15.19 -11.73
CA ARG A 9 11.58 -15.92 -10.91
C ARG A 9 10.18 -15.31 -11.01
N LEU A 10 10.04 -13.98 -11.02
CA LEU A 10 8.75 -13.34 -11.26
C LEU A 10 8.16 -13.82 -12.60
N ASN A 11 8.96 -13.85 -13.66
CA ASN A 11 8.54 -14.22 -15.01
C ASN A 11 8.17 -15.69 -15.17
N THR A 12 8.84 -16.60 -14.46
CA THR A 12 8.78 -18.05 -14.76
C THR A 12 8.14 -18.90 -13.68
N ALA A 13 8.18 -18.48 -12.41
CA ALA A 13 7.70 -19.31 -11.32
C ALA A 13 6.17 -19.53 -11.35
N PRO A 14 5.69 -20.69 -10.87
CA PRO A 14 4.27 -20.93 -10.62
C PRO A 14 3.63 -19.83 -9.74
N PRO A 15 2.37 -19.42 -9.99
CA PRO A 15 1.72 -18.36 -9.22
C PRO A 15 1.64 -18.60 -7.70
N ASP A 16 1.49 -19.86 -7.28
CA ASP A 16 1.44 -20.28 -5.89
C ASP A 16 2.76 -20.05 -5.14
N GLU A 17 3.90 -20.25 -5.82
CA GLU A 17 5.22 -19.93 -5.25
C GLU A 17 5.43 -18.42 -5.04
N LEU A 18 4.72 -17.57 -5.79
CA LEU A 18 4.81 -16.12 -5.70
C LEU A 18 3.77 -15.52 -4.73
N ALA A 19 2.79 -16.31 -4.28
CA ALA A 19 1.62 -15.80 -3.58
C ALA A 19 1.98 -15.02 -2.29
N ALA A 20 2.95 -15.49 -1.51
CA ALA A 20 3.35 -14.85 -0.27
C ALA A 20 4.03 -13.48 -0.49
N VAL A 21 4.99 -13.41 -1.42
CA VAL A 21 5.72 -12.15 -1.72
C VAL A 21 4.81 -11.13 -2.38
N LEU A 22 3.91 -11.56 -3.27
CA LEU A 22 2.93 -10.68 -3.91
C LEU A 22 1.90 -10.16 -2.90
N ARG A 23 1.37 -11.02 -2.02
CA ARG A 23 0.44 -10.61 -0.96
C ARG A 23 1.04 -9.58 -0.01
N ALA A 24 2.35 -9.69 0.28
CA ALA A 24 3.07 -8.70 1.07
C ALA A 24 3.21 -7.34 0.36
N CYS A 25 3.21 -7.33 -0.98
CA CYS A 25 3.22 -6.09 -1.77
C CYS A 25 1.84 -5.46 -1.84
N ASN A 26 0.81 -6.25 -2.15
CA ASN A 26 -0.58 -5.82 -2.20
C ASN A 26 -1.50 -7.00 -1.85
N THR A 27 -2.42 -6.79 -0.90
CA THR A 27 -3.26 -7.85 -0.33
C THR A 27 -4.45 -8.22 -1.21
N SER A 28 -4.74 -7.48 -2.28
CA SER A 28 -5.78 -7.85 -3.25
C SER A 28 -5.40 -9.10 -4.04
N PRO A 29 -6.17 -10.21 -3.93
CA PRO A 29 -5.89 -11.41 -4.72
C PRO A 29 -6.00 -11.17 -6.22
N ALA A 30 -6.91 -10.29 -6.63
CA ALA A 30 -7.17 -9.99 -8.02
C ALA A 30 -6.04 -9.16 -8.65
N TRP A 31 -5.33 -8.35 -7.86
CA TRP A 31 -4.12 -7.64 -8.31
C TRP A 31 -3.01 -8.62 -8.69
N ALA A 32 -2.73 -9.62 -7.85
CA ALA A 32 -1.67 -10.59 -8.11
C ALA A 32 -1.92 -11.36 -9.41
N GLY A 33 -3.17 -11.78 -9.65
CA GLY A 33 -3.57 -12.40 -10.92
C GLY A 33 -3.35 -11.50 -12.13
N ARG A 34 -3.74 -10.22 -12.05
CA ARG A 34 -3.54 -9.23 -13.12
C ARG A 34 -2.05 -9.00 -13.43
N LEU A 35 -1.21 -8.87 -12.41
CA LEU A 35 0.24 -8.73 -12.59
C LEU A 35 0.81 -9.96 -13.30
N LEU A 36 0.51 -11.17 -12.80
CA LEU A 36 1.07 -12.41 -13.34
C LEU A 36 0.60 -12.75 -14.76
N ALA A 37 -0.57 -12.24 -15.17
CA ALA A 37 -1.05 -12.33 -16.56
C ALA A 37 -0.26 -11.43 -17.53
N GLY A 38 0.48 -10.44 -17.03
CA GLY A 38 1.32 -9.54 -17.83
C GLY A 38 2.73 -10.06 -18.11
N ARG A 39 3.07 -11.27 -17.65
CA ARG A 39 4.39 -11.89 -17.85
C ARG A 39 4.59 -12.34 -19.30
N PRO A 40 5.84 -12.41 -19.79
CA PRO A 40 7.07 -11.98 -19.12
C PRO A 40 7.31 -10.47 -19.23
N PHE A 41 7.93 -9.88 -18.21
CA PHE A 41 8.40 -8.50 -18.20
C PHE A 41 9.85 -8.42 -18.71
N ALA A 42 10.15 -7.39 -19.50
CA ALA A 42 11.48 -7.20 -20.07
C ALA A 42 12.50 -6.64 -19.05
N GLY A 43 12.03 -5.86 -18.07
CA GLY A 43 12.87 -5.31 -17.01
C GLY A 43 12.13 -5.11 -15.68
N VAL A 44 12.90 -4.78 -14.64
CA VAL A 44 12.36 -4.47 -13.31
C VAL A 44 11.44 -3.25 -13.36
N ASP A 45 11.81 -2.21 -14.10
CA ASP A 45 10.98 -1.01 -14.25
C ASP A 45 9.65 -1.32 -14.96
N ASP A 46 9.65 -2.21 -15.96
CA ASP A 46 8.42 -2.66 -16.63
C ASP A 46 7.51 -3.44 -15.67
N ALA A 47 8.09 -4.33 -14.86
CA ALA A 47 7.34 -5.09 -13.87
C ALA A 47 6.73 -4.19 -12.78
N VAL A 48 7.48 -3.18 -12.32
CA VAL A 48 6.99 -2.19 -11.35
C VAL A 48 5.87 -1.33 -11.96
N ALA A 49 6.05 -0.82 -13.17
CA ALA A 49 5.01 -0.04 -13.84
C ALA A 49 3.74 -0.87 -14.11
N ALA A 50 3.90 -2.14 -14.49
CA ALA A 50 2.78 -3.07 -14.65
C ALA A 50 2.05 -3.33 -13.33
N ALA A 51 2.78 -3.43 -12.22
CA ALA A 51 2.19 -3.58 -10.89
C ALA A 51 1.32 -2.39 -10.48
N GLY A 52 1.80 -1.16 -10.69
CA GLY A 52 1.00 0.05 -10.45
C GLY A 52 -0.24 0.13 -11.34
N LYS A 53 -0.08 -0.13 -12.64
CA LYS A 53 -1.20 -0.18 -13.59
C LYS A 53 -2.24 -1.24 -13.20
N ALA A 54 -1.80 -2.40 -12.70
CA ALA A 54 -2.70 -3.45 -12.24
C ALA A 54 -3.54 -3.02 -11.04
N VAL A 55 -3.02 -2.14 -10.15
CA VAL A 55 -3.81 -1.55 -9.06
C VAL A 55 -4.89 -0.62 -9.60
N LEU A 56 -4.53 0.25 -10.55
CA LEU A 56 -5.48 1.22 -11.13
C LEU A 56 -6.58 0.56 -11.98
N ALA A 57 -6.42 -0.72 -12.31
CA ALA A 57 -7.41 -1.53 -13.03
C ALA A 57 -8.30 -2.38 -12.08
N LEU A 58 -8.13 -2.25 -10.76
CA LEU A 58 -9.01 -2.87 -9.78
C LEU A 58 -10.36 -2.13 -9.72
N ASP A 59 -11.42 -2.89 -9.50
CA ASP A 59 -12.71 -2.32 -9.15
C ASP A 59 -12.77 -1.88 -7.68
N ALA A 60 -13.89 -1.28 -7.28
CA ALA A 60 -14.06 -0.78 -5.92
C ALA A 60 -13.94 -1.88 -4.85
N ALA A 61 -14.53 -3.06 -5.08
CA ALA A 61 -14.49 -4.14 -4.09
C ALA A 61 -13.09 -4.74 -3.97
N GLU A 62 -12.34 -4.80 -5.06
CA GLU A 62 -10.96 -5.26 -5.09
C GLU A 62 -9.99 -4.26 -4.44
N ILE A 63 -10.27 -2.94 -4.54
CA ILE A 63 -9.57 -1.90 -3.79
C ILE A 63 -9.89 -2.02 -2.30
N ASP A 64 -11.17 -2.15 -1.92
CA ASP A 64 -11.57 -2.30 -0.53
C ASP A 64 -10.88 -3.52 0.11
N ALA A 65 -10.83 -4.64 -0.61
CA ALA A 65 -10.09 -5.83 -0.18
C ALA A 65 -8.59 -5.55 0.04
N ALA A 66 -7.95 -4.77 -0.85
CA ALA A 66 -6.58 -4.33 -0.63
C ALA A 66 -6.46 -3.51 0.67
N LEU A 67 -7.34 -2.52 0.85
CA LEU A 67 -7.31 -1.61 1.99
C LEU A 67 -7.46 -2.31 3.34
N THR A 68 -8.24 -3.39 3.44
CA THR A 68 -8.36 -4.20 4.67
C THR A 68 -7.02 -4.75 5.20
N GLY A 69 -6.06 -4.96 4.30
CA GLY A 69 -4.73 -5.47 4.65
C GLY A 69 -3.81 -4.40 5.24
N HIS A 70 -4.16 -3.12 5.14
CA HIS A 70 -3.30 -2.03 5.58
C HIS A 70 -3.58 -1.62 7.03
N PRO A 71 -2.55 -1.48 7.88
CA PRO A 71 -2.71 -0.87 9.19
C PRO A 71 -2.96 0.63 9.05
N ARG A 72 -3.61 1.23 10.05
CA ARG A 72 -3.74 2.69 10.14
C ARG A 72 -2.37 3.36 10.24
N ILE A 73 -2.28 4.59 9.76
CA ILE A 73 -1.10 5.42 9.97
C ILE A 73 -0.93 5.73 11.46
N GLY A 74 0.26 5.46 11.99
CA GLY A 74 0.59 5.65 13.41
C GLY A 74 0.38 4.41 14.27
N GLU A 75 -0.25 3.36 13.75
CA GLU A 75 -0.39 2.08 14.44
C GLU A 75 0.73 1.11 14.06
N ARG A 76 1.11 0.23 15.01
CA ARG A 76 2.08 -0.84 14.71
C ARG A 76 1.38 -2.00 14.00
N PRO A 77 1.86 -2.46 12.84
CA PRO A 77 1.26 -3.60 12.16
C PRO A 77 1.39 -4.88 12.99
N GLY A 78 0.30 -5.64 13.08
CA GLY A 78 0.21 -6.95 13.75
C GLY A 78 -1.12 -7.64 13.45
N GLY A 79 -1.24 -8.93 13.77
CA GLY A 79 -2.47 -9.70 13.57
C GLY A 79 -2.91 -9.75 12.11
N ALA A 80 -4.08 -9.17 11.81
CA ALA A 80 -4.68 -9.13 10.47
C ALA A 80 -3.81 -8.42 9.41
N HIS A 81 -2.81 -7.63 9.83
CA HIS A 81 -1.87 -6.90 8.96
C HIS A 81 -0.48 -7.56 8.92
N ALA A 82 -0.38 -8.87 9.19
CA ALA A 82 0.89 -9.59 9.17
C ALA A 82 1.53 -9.53 7.78
N ASP A 83 0.72 -9.66 6.72
CA ASP A 83 1.14 -9.52 5.34
C ASP A 83 1.59 -8.08 5.07
N GLY A 84 2.87 -7.89 4.74
CA GLY A 84 3.43 -6.56 4.51
C GLY A 84 3.80 -5.77 5.77
N ALA A 85 3.70 -6.35 6.98
CA ALA A 85 4.06 -5.68 8.24
C ALA A 85 5.49 -5.11 8.23
N ALA A 86 6.43 -5.82 7.60
CA ALA A 86 7.81 -5.35 7.46
C ALA A 86 7.94 -4.12 6.56
N PHE A 87 7.14 -4.03 5.48
CA PHE A 87 7.07 -2.84 4.64
C PHE A 87 6.45 -1.68 5.41
N SER A 88 5.28 -1.89 6.01
CA SER A 88 4.57 -0.85 6.75
C SER A 88 5.41 -0.23 7.87
N ARG A 89 6.20 -1.03 8.62
CA ARG A 89 7.10 -0.49 9.65
C ARG A 89 8.17 0.44 9.08
N ARG A 90 8.73 0.11 7.90
CA ARG A 90 9.75 0.94 7.25
C ARG A 90 9.12 2.19 6.66
N GLU A 91 8.00 2.04 5.97
CA GLU A 91 7.24 3.12 5.32
C GLU A 91 6.79 4.18 6.33
N GLN A 92 6.40 3.77 7.54
CA GLN A 92 5.94 4.68 8.60
C GLN A 92 7.04 5.11 9.59
N SER A 93 8.31 4.82 9.31
CA SER A 93 9.42 5.14 10.24
C SER A 93 9.55 6.64 10.55
N GLY A 94 9.29 7.51 9.56
CA GLY A 94 9.28 8.96 9.75
C GLY A 94 8.12 9.51 10.59
N ILE A 95 7.09 8.69 10.84
CA ILE A 95 5.86 9.08 11.56
C ILE A 95 5.97 8.69 13.05
N GLY A 96 6.62 7.55 13.35
CA GLY A 96 6.70 6.97 14.69
C GLY A 96 7.83 7.48 15.58
N SER A 97 8.83 8.19 15.04
CA SER A 97 10.04 8.60 15.80
C SER A 97 9.93 9.97 16.49
N GLY A 98 8.77 10.65 16.43
CA GLY A 98 8.60 11.99 17.04
C GLY A 98 7.20 12.31 17.58
N SER A 99 6.28 11.35 17.57
CA SER A 99 4.85 11.56 17.85
C SER A 99 4.48 11.41 19.33
N GLY A 100 5.31 11.92 20.24
CA GLY A 100 4.86 12.29 21.58
C GLY A 100 4.26 13.69 21.53
N GLY A 101 2.94 13.83 21.33
CA GLY A 101 2.27 15.13 21.29
C GLY A 101 0.98 15.18 20.43
N ASP A 102 0.48 16.40 20.23
CA ASP A 102 -0.73 16.79 19.49
C ASP A 102 -0.90 16.09 18.13
N ALA A 103 0.20 15.89 17.37
CA ALA A 103 0.16 15.27 16.05
C ALA A 103 -0.36 13.81 16.09
N ALA A 104 0.00 13.02 17.11
CA ALA A 104 -0.49 11.65 17.24
C ALA A 104 -2.00 11.63 17.53
N THR A 105 -2.45 12.52 18.40
CA THR A 105 -3.87 12.68 18.75
C THR A 105 -4.67 13.14 17.53
N ARG A 106 -4.17 14.10 16.76
CA ARG A 106 -4.80 14.59 15.53
C ARG A 106 -4.84 13.54 14.43
N LEU A 107 -3.76 12.75 14.25
CA LEU A 107 -3.76 11.63 13.32
C LEU A 107 -4.78 10.55 13.72
N ALA A 108 -4.86 10.20 15.01
CA ALA A 108 -5.85 9.25 15.49
C ALA A 108 -7.29 9.75 15.27
N ALA A 109 -7.57 11.00 15.62
CA ALA A 109 -8.88 11.62 15.38
C ALA A 109 -9.22 11.73 13.88
N GLY A 110 -8.25 12.10 13.06
CA GLY A 110 -8.41 12.19 11.60
C GLY A 110 -8.64 10.83 10.95
N ASN A 111 -7.93 9.77 11.38
CA ASN A 111 -8.16 8.41 10.89
C ASN A 111 -9.60 7.97 11.20
N ALA A 112 -10.09 8.22 12.41
CA ALA A 112 -11.46 7.89 12.80
C ALA A 112 -12.49 8.66 11.95
N ALA A 113 -12.31 9.98 11.78
CA ALA A 113 -13.19 10.79 10.94
C ALA A 113 -13.16 10.37 9.47
N TYR A 114 -12.00 9.91 8.97
CA TYR A 114 -11.83 9.43 7.62
C TYR A 114 -12.58 8.10 7.40
N GLU A 115 -12.44 7.15 8.33
CA GLU A 115 -13.17 5.88 8.30
C GLU A 115 -14.68 6.09 8.39
N ASP A 116 -15.16 6.97 9.27
CA ASP A 116 -16.58 7.32 9.38
C ASP A 116 -17.14 7.90 8.07
N ARG A 117 -16.34 8.67 7.35
CA ARG A 117 -16.76 9.34 6.10
C ARG A 117 -16.68 8.43 4.88
N PHE A 118 -15.59 7.67 4.73
CA PHE A 118 -15.29 6.95 3.50
C PHE A 118 -15.43 5.42 3.62
N GLY A 119 -15.56 4.90 4.85
CA GLY A 119 -15.79 3.47 5.11
C GLY A 119 -14.55 2.58 4.99
N HIS A 120 -13.35 3.17 4.84
CA HIS A 120 -12.09 2.45 4.77
C HIS A 120 -10.96 3.26 5.43
N VAL A 121 -9.83 2.61 5.71
CA VAL A 121 -8.66 3.25 6.32
C VAL A 121 -8.11 4.36 5.44
N PHE A 122 -7.52 5.38 6.07
CA PHE A 122 -6.73 6.39 5.37
C PHE A 122 -5.43 5.77 4.85
N LEU A 123 -5.31 5.72 3.51
CA LEU A 123 -4.13 5.19 2.85
C LEU A 123 -3.29 6.30 2.22
N ILE A 124 -1.99 6.29 2.48
CA ILE A 124 -1.02 7.21 1.89
C ILE A 124 0.35 6.55 1.75
N ARG A 125 1.11 6.88 0.70
CA ARG A 125 2.52 6.49 0.57
C ARG A 125 3.34 7.28 1.59
N ALA A 126 3.53 6.65 2.75
CA ALA A 126 4.18 7.24 3.93
C ALA A 126 5.71 7.36 3.80
N ALA A 127 6.35 6.51 2.97
CA ALA A 127 7.80 6.50 2.86
C ALA A 127 8.35 7.88 2.48
N GLY A 128 9.22 8.45 3.31
CA GLY A 128 9.80 9.77 3.08
C GLY A 128 8.92 10.96 3.50
N ARG A 129 7.77 10.72 4.13
CA ARG A 129 6.93 11.77 4.73
C ARG A 129 7.11 11.83 6.25
N ASP A 130 6.99 13.02 6.82
CA ASP A 130 6.87 13.21 8.26
C ASP A 130 5.39 13.19 8.73
N ALA A 131 5.18 13.20 10.04
CA ALA A 131 3.84 13.15 10.63
C ALA A 131 2.98 14.40 10.30
N GLY A 132 3.60 15.57 10.14
CA GLY A 132 2.90 16.81 9.79
C GLY A 132 2.42 16.80 8.34
N GLU A 133 3.25 16.33 7.41
CA GLU A 133 2.87 16.14 6.00
C GLU A 133 1.73 15.14 5.84
N VAL A 134 1.77 14.02 6.56
CA VAL A 134 0.68 13.03 6.55
C VAL A 134 -0.60 13.62 7.13
N LEU A 135 -0.51 14.34 8.25
CA LEU A 135 -1.68 14.98 8.85
C LEU A 135 -2.30 16.03 7.91
N ALA A 136 -1.48 16.84 7.23
CA ALA A 136 -1.97 17.81 6.26
C ALA A 136 -2.72 17.14 5.10
N GLU A 137 -2.23 16.01 4.59
CA GLU A 137 -2.92 15.25 3.54
C GLU A 137 -4.22 14.62 4.05
N LEU A 138 -4.22 14.08 5.27
CA LEU A 138 -5.43 13.55 5.90
C LEU A 138 -6.51 14.64 6.02
N GLU A 139 -6.15 15.82 6.52
CA GLU A 139 -7.07 16.95 6.66
C GLU A 139 -7.57 17.47 5.32
N ARG A 140 -6.70 17.55 4.30
CA ARG A 140 -7.09 17.94 2.94
C ARG A 140 -8.08 16.94 2.33
N ARG A 141 -7.78 15.64 2.42
CA ARG A 141 -8.57 14.56 1.81
C ARG A 141 -9.89 14.30 2.50
N LEU A 142 -10.03 14.65 3.79
CA LEU A 142 -11.33 14.72 4.45
C LEU A 142 -12.31 15.69 3.75
N GLY A 143 -11.79 16.69 3.03
CA GLY A 143 -12.58 17.61 2.22
C GLY A 143 -13.04 17.05 0.87
N ASN A 144 -12.51 15.90 0.43
CA ASN A 144 -12.87 15.30 -0.86
C ASN A 144 -14.31 14.75 -0.85
N ASP A 145 -14.94 14.70 -2.02
CA ASP A 145 -16.10 13.84 -2.25
C ASP A 145 -15.66 12.37 -2.37
N PRO A 146 -16.57 11.40 -2.14
CA PRO A 146 -16.21 9.97 -2.15
C PRO A 146 -15.60 9.46 -3.46
N ALA A 147 -15.97 10.02 -4.63
CA ALA A 147 -15.45 9.54 -5.91
C ALA A 147 -14.02 10.05 -6.15
N THR A 148 -13.76 11.32 -5.82
CA THR A 148 -12.42 11.90 -5.83
C THR A 148 -11.50 11.16 -4.86
N GLU A 149 -11.97 10.93 -3.63
CA GLU A 149 -11.17 10.26 -2.62
C GLU A 149 -10.82 8.82 -3.01
N ARG A 150 -11.77 8.09 -3.59
CA ARG A 150 -11.51 6.73 -4.07
C ARG A 150 -10.44 6.71 -5.15
N THR A 151 -10.48 7.65 -6.08
CA THR A 151 -9.47 7.79 -7.14
C THR A 151 -8.10 8.08 -6.53
N GLU A 152 -8.05 8.97 -5.55
CA GLU A 152 -6.80 9.33 -4.88
C GLU A 152 -6.24 8.17 -4.04
N ALA A 153 -7.09 7.45 -3.29
CA ALA A 153 -6.70 6.27 -2.52
C ALA A 153 -6.16 5.16 -3.41
N ALA A 154 -6.75 4.92 -4.58
CA ALA A 154 -6.23 3.97 -5.56
C ALA A 154 -4.85 4.39 -6.10
N GLY A 155 -4.64 5.69 -6.34
CA GLY A 155 -3.32 6.23 -6.69
C GLY A 155 -2.27 6.00 -5.60
N GLN A 156 -2.63 6.26 -4.34
CA GLN A 156 -1.73 6.00 -3.20
C GLN A 156 -1.43 4.49 -3.05
N LEU A 157 -2.40 3.61 -3.27
CA LEU A 157 -2.19 2.17 -3.29
C LEU A 157 -1.24 1.73 -4.40
N ALA A 158 -1.34 2.34 -5.59
CA ALA A 158 -0.45 2.08 -6.71
C ALA A 158 1.00 2.48 -6.35
N GLU A 159 1.22 3.69 -5.83
CA GLU A 159 2.54 4.14 -5.38
C GLU A 159 3.16 3.20 -4.32
N ILE A 160 2.38 2.76 -3.33
CA ILE A 160 2.84 1.81 -2.31
C ILE A 160 3.20 0.47 -2.94
N THR A 161 2.35 -0.04 -3.83
CA THR A 161 2.57 -1.31 -4.51
C THR A 161 3.83 -1.27 -5.36
N GLU A 162 4.03 -0.20 -6.13
CA GLU A 162 5.24 0.01 -6.93
C GLU A 162 6.50 0.06 -6.06
N LEU A 163 6.45 0.80 -4.94
CA LEU A 163 7.56 0.89 -4.00
C LEU A 163 7.94 -0.48 -3.43
N ARG A 164 6.94 -1.27 -3.01
CA ARG A 164 7.16 -2.62 -2.46
C ARG A 164 7.67 -3.59 -3.52
N MET A 165 7.12 -3.53 -4.73
CA MET A 165 7.59 -4.34 -5.88
C MET A 165 9.05 -4.03 -6.22
N ARG A 166 9.44 -2.76 -6.25
CA ARG A 166 10.83 -2.36 -6.47
C ARG A 166 11.76 -2.89 -5.38
N GLN A 167 11.31 -2.89 -4.12
CA GLN A 167 12.09 -3.42 -3.00
C GLN A 167 12.29 -4.95 -3.06
N VAL A 168 11.29 -5.72 -3.50
CA VAL A 168 11.46 -7.18 -3.64
C VAL A 168 12.29 -7.55 -4.87
N LEU A 169 12.19 -6.76 -5.96
CA LEU A 169 12.92 -6.98 -7.22
C LEU A 169 14.36 -6.44 -7.23
N ALA A 170 14.81 -5.81 -6.15
CA ALA A 170 16.17 -5.30 -6.00
C ALA A 170 17.20 -6.38 -5.64
N GLY A 171 16.78 -7.66 -5.59
CA GLY A 171 17.63 -8.81 -5.27
C GLY A 171 18.07 -9.64 -6.47
#